data_AF-A0A6H1U6V3-F1
#
_entry.id   AF-A0A6H1U6V3-F1
#
_cell.length_a   1.000
_cell.length_b   1.000
_cell.length_c   1.000
_cell.angle_alpha   90.00
_cell.angle_beta   90.00
_cell.angle_gamma   90.00
#
_symmetry.space_group_name_H-M   'P 1'
#
loop_
_entity.id
_entity.type
_entity.pdbx_description
1 polymer ?
#
loop_
_entity_poly.entity_id
_entity_poly.type
_entity_poly.pdbx_seq_one_letter_code
_entity_poly.pdbx_strand_id
1 'polypeptide(L)'
;MEIEFGHVQKYDTVRGFGFVSRTFRSANRLQGNNVWFHITKIKRDYPNLAKELDDGSFAKINFWYEIDNSDREKVSKIWLDPKDIPKQQRDSLVVYIEQLWCNPDNSLPEWLDSITIAVVGQVRKDGLKQLYDDQIRKRNEVKEQKQIQIKSRLEQARLIKSRLEQARRSRNQTQSSKERVEINLYDAKNIQIPSARDRFRAERGVIEAIFSSNEMHGLPPELKKIVRPCPRHSRKNRLSYEPGGSDVVVAYSLGHAILYDWIKNVEWYIGSFERDDPGFYLHIQSIYGRFCEDKSERRIAVFCPIWDRDKDGAFKDAIKACVKRYQTQMDIGHQTLHEEAKKYWKSYGLSDQEVENLPTLYKQYMKEKGE
;
A
#
# COMPACT_ATOMS: atom_id res chain seq x y z
N MET A 1 -10.06 -23.54 -18.63
CA MET A 1 -10.97 -23.33 -19.79
C MET A 1 -10.14 -23.02 -21.03
N GLU A 2 -10.27 -23.83 -22.09
CA GLU A 2 -9.50 -23.70 -23.34
C GLU A 2 -10.26 -23.02 -24.48
N ILE A 3 -11.56 -22.76 -24.28
CA ILE A 3 -12.41 -22.02 -25.18
C ILE A 3 -12.20 -20.52 -24.98
N GLU A 4 -12.12 -19.79 -26.06
CA GLU A 4 -12.07 -18.34 -26.13
C GLU A 4 -13.07 -17.80 -27.15
N PHE A 5 -13.35 -16.51 -27.04
CA PHE A 5 -14.03 -15.73 -28.07
C PHE A 5 -13.12 -14.61 -28.52
N GLY A 6 -13.17 -14.22 -29.78
CA GLY A 6 -12.36 -13.13 -30.26
C GLY A 6 -12.71 -12.65 -31.66
N HIS A 7 -12.17 -11.49 -31.99
CA HIS A 7 -12.23 -10.90 -33.32
C HIS A 7 -10.90 -11.10 -34.04
N VAL A 8 -10.96 -11.26 -35.36
CA VAL A 8 -9.75 -11.35 -36.19
C VAL A 8 -9.09 -9.98 -36.24
N GLN A 9 -7.87 -9.89 -35.71
CA GLN A 9 -7.12 -8.64 -35.67
C GLN A 9 -6.28 -8.41 -36.92
N LYS A 10 -5.69 -9.50 -37.44
CA LYS A 10 -4.80 -9.48 -38.60
C LYS A 10 -5.00 -10.75 -39.40
N TYR A 11 -4.99 -10.63 -40.71
CA TYR A 11 -5.01 -11.77 -41.64
C TYR A 11 -4.14 -11.44 -42.86
N ASP A 12 -3.26 -12.37 -43.21
CA ASP A 12 -2.44 -12.32 -44.42
C ASP A 12 -3.12 -13.18 -45.49
N THR A 13 -3.76 -12.53 -46.47
CA THR A 13 -4.52 -13.19 -47.54
C THR A 13 -3.63 -14.01 -48.48
N VAL A 14 -2.34 -13.68 -48.58
CA VAL A 14 -1.38 -14.39 -49.43
C VAL A 14 -0.90 -15.67 -48.75
N ARG A 15 -0.61 -15.59 -47.45
CA ARG A 15 -0.07 -16.71 -46.67
C ARG A 15 -1.14 -17.55 -45.98
N GLY A 16 -2.37 -17.06 -45.91
CA GLY A 16 -3.50 -17.80 -45.34
C GLY A 16 -3.40 -18.00 -43.83
N PHE A 17 -2.81 -17.06 -43.08
CA PHE A 17 -2.80 -17.12 -41.62
C PHE A 17 -3.14 -15.77 -41.00
N GLY A 18 -3.56 -15.82 -39.74
CA GLY A 18 -3.94 -14.61 -39.01
C GLY A 18 -3.82 -14.75 -37.51
N PHE A 19 -4.31 -13.72 -36.83
CA PHE A 19 -4.34 -13.62 -35.38
C PHE A 19 -5.74 -13.21 -34.90
N VAL A 20 -6.25 -13.94 -33.90
CA VAL A 20 -7.52 -13.65 -33.23
C VAL A 20 -7.26 -13.14 -31.81
N SER A 21 -8.01 -12.14 -31.36
CA SER A 21 -7.90 -11.55 -30.02
C SER A 21 -8.38 -12.51 -28.93
N ARG A 22 -7.89 -12.37 -27.69
CA ARG A 22 -8.46 -13.03 -26.50
C ARG A 22 -9.49 -12.15 -25.81
N THR A 23 -10.63 -12.74 -25.40
CA THR A 23 -11.67 -12.04 -24.63
C THR A 23 -11.62 -12.38 -23.15
N PHE A 24 -11.42 -13.65 -22.79
CA PHE A 24 -11.52 -14.10 -21.40
C PHE A 24 -10.18 -14.05 -20.65
N ARG A 25 -9.11 -14.56 -21.26
CA ARG A 25 -7.75 -14.55 -20.67
C ARG A 25 -7.09 -13.19 -20.93
N SER A 26 -7.19 -12.29 -19.95
CA SER A 26 -6.57 -10.96 -19.95
C SER A 26 -5.02 -10.97 -20.00
N ALA A 27 -4.48 -9.89 -20.57
CA ALA A 27 -3.13 -9.58 -21.05
C ALA A 27 -1.96 -9.62 -20.04
N ASN A 28 -2.08 -10.30 -18.89
CA ASN A 28 -0.99 -10.39 -17.92
C ASN A 28 0.13 -11.37 -18.35
N ARG A 29 0.12 -11.85 -19.59
CA ARG A 29 1.22 -12.64 -20.16
C ARG A 29 2.06 -11.75 -21.07
N LEU A 30 3.38 -11.80 -20.87
CA LEU A 30 4.40 -11.18 -21.73
C LEU A 30 4.30 -11.60 -23.21
N GLN A 31 3.58 -12.69 -23.49
CA GLN A 31 3.23 -13.18 -24.82
C GLN A 31 1.88 -12.56 -25.19
N GLY A 32 1.87 -11.68 -26.19
CA GLY A 32 0.77 -10.77 -26.51
C GLY A 32 -0.64 -11.39 -26.61
N ASN A 33 -1.64 -10.52 -26.70
CA ASN A 33 -3.08 -10.83 -26.57
C ASN A 33 -3.72 -11.66 -27.71
N ASN A 34 -2.91 -12.31 -28.54
CA ASN A 34 -3.30 -12.80 -29.84
C ASN A 34 -2.98 -14.28 -30.01
N VAL A 35 -3.90 -15.02 -30.63
CA VAL A 35 -3.75 -16.45 -30.91
C VAL A 35 -3.63 -16.65 -32.41
N TRP A 36 -2.63 -17.43 -32.82
CA TRP A 36 -2.38 -17.69 -34.24
C TRP A 36 -3.39 -18.69 -34.80
N PHE A 37 -3.85 -18.49 -36.04
CA PHE A 37 -4.67 -19.45 -36.77
C PHE A 37 -4.26 -19.55 -38.24
N HIS A 38 -4.55 -20.69 -38.86
CA HIS A 38 -4.36 -20.93 -40.29
C HIS A 38 -5.71 -21.12 -40.98
N ILE A 39 -5.86 -20.57 -42.19
CA ILE A 39 -7.10 -20.58 -42.97
C ILE A 39 -7.58 -22.00 -43.29
N THR A 40 -6.68 -22.98 -43.40
CA THR A 40 -7.04 -24.38 -43.71
C THR A 40 -8.02 -24.98 -42.72
N LYS A 41 -7.99 -24.56 -41.45
CA LYS A 41 -8.96 -24.99 -40.43
C LYS A 41 -10.35 -24.41 -40.68
N ILE A 42 -10.40 -23.13 -41.05
CA ILE A 42 -11.65 -22.40 -41.35
C ILE A 42 -12.23 -22.88 -42.67
N LYS A 43 -11.43 -22.96 -43.73
CA LYS A 43 -11.88 -23.30 -45.09
C LYS A 43 -12.54 -24.68 -45.18
N ARG A 44 -12.11 -25.63 -44.34
CA ARG A 44 -12.68 -26.97 -44.29
C ARG A 44 -14.09 -26.97 -43.71
N ASP A 45 -14.30 -26.25 -42.60
CA ASP A 45 -15.53 -26.34 -41.82
C ASP A 45 -16.50 -25.18 -42.11
N TYR A 46 -15.98 -24.03 -42.57
CA TYR A 46 -16.69 -22.77 -42.83
C TYR A 46 -16.14 -22.06 -44.10
N PRO A 47 -16.40 -22.59 -45.31
CA PRO A 47 -15.83 -22.06 -46.56
C PRO A 47 -16.26 -20.62 -46.88
N ASN A 48 -17.49 -20.22 -46.51
CA ASN A 48 -17.96 -18.85 -46.70
C ASN A 48 -17.18 -17.86 -45.84
N LEU A 49 -16.87 -18.24 -44.59
CA LEU A 49 -16.06 -17.41 -43.71
C LEU A 49 -14.62 -17.28 -44.23
N ALA A 50 -14.07 -18.37 -44.78
CA ALA A 50 -12.75 -18.32 -45.41
C ALA A 50 -12.73 -17.35 -46.60
N LYS A 51 -13.81 -17.32 -47.40
CA LYS A 51 -13.94 -16.36 -48.50
C LYS A 51 -13.99 -14.91 -47.98
N GLU A 52 -14.76 -14.63 -46.92
CA GLU A 52 -14.80 -13.30 -46.31
C GLU A 52 -13.44 -12.82 -45.79
N LEU A 53 -12.63 -13.75 -45.25
CA LEU A 53 -11.25 -13.48 -44.84
C LEU A 53 -10.37 -13.14 -46.05
N ASP A 54 -10.44 -13.92 -47.12
CA ASP A 54 -9.66 -13.75 -48.35
C ASP A 54 -10.02 -12.46 -49.10
N ASP A 55 -11.28 -12.03 -49.01
CA ASP A 55 -11.78 -10.75 -49.57
C ASP A 55 -11.27 -9.52 -48.79
N GLY A 56 -10.52 -9.71 -47.69
CA GLY A 56 -9.93 -8.64 -46.89
C GLY A 56 -10.89 -8.00 -45.88
N SER A 57 -12.10 -8.54 -45.70
CA SER A 57 -13.14 -7.98 -44.82
C SER A 57 -13.11 -8.55 -43.40
N PHE A 58 -11.92 -8.75 -42.83
CA PHE A 58 -11.74 -9.51 -41.59
C PHE A 58 -12.05 -8.74 -40.29
N ALA A 59 -12.13 -7.42 -40.32
CA ALA A 59 -12.28 -6.59 -39.11
C ALA A 59 -13.60 -6.82 -38.34
N LYS A 60 -14.61 -7.40 -38.98
CA LYS A 60 -15.92 -7.71 -38.36
C LYS A 60 -16.08 -9.18 -37.99
N ILE A 61 -15.09 -10.00 -38.32
CA ILE A 61 -15.17 -11.45 -38.15
C ILE A 61 -14.85 -11.79 -36.70
N ASN A 62 -15.83 -12.42 -36.04
CA ASN A 62 -15.71 -12.94 -34.70
C ASN A 62 -16.07 -14.42 -34.69
N PHE A 63 -15.38 -15.20 -33.88
CA PHE A 63 -15.73 -16.61 -33.69
C PHE A 63 -15.24 -17.13 -32.33
N TRP A 64 -15.84 -18.23 -31.93
CA TRP A 64 -15.38 -19.04 -30.80
C TRP A 64 -14.27 -19.96 -31.26
N TYR A 65 -13.29 -20.21 -30.40
CA TYR A 65 -12.19 -21.08 -30.75
C TYR A 65 -11.61 -21.81 -29.53
N GLU A 66 -10.97 -22.95 -29.80
CA GLU A 66 -10.21 -23.72 -28.82
C GLU A 66 -8.72 -23.47 -29.03
N ILE A 67 -7.99 -23.27 -27.93
CA ILE A 67 -6.54 -23.05 -27.95
C ILE A 67 -5.81 -24.37 -27.71
N ASP A 68 -4.99 -24.77 -28.67
CA ASP A 68 -3.99 -25.81 -28.50
C ASP A 68 -2.71 -25.23 -27.86
N ASN A 69 -2.39 -25.70 -26.66
CA ASN A 69 -1.26 -25.24 -25.86
C ASN A 69 0.03 -26.07 -26.09
N SER A 70 0.06 -26.97 -27.09
CA SER A 70 1.20 -27.88 -27.33
C SER A 70 2.47 -27.18 -27.82
N ASP A 71 2.36 -26.24 -28.77
CA ASP A 71 3.47 -25.43 -29.29
C ASP A 71 2.93 -24.12 -29.91
N ARG A 72 3.32 -22.97 -29.33
CA ARG A 72 2.95 -21.61 -29.74
C ARG A 72 1.44 -21.36 -29.88
N GLU A 73 0.70 -21.51 -28.78
CA GLU A 73 -0.73 -21.17 -28.59
C GLU A 73 -1.48 -20.86 -29.90
N LYS A 74 -2.06 -21.91 -30.51
CA LYS A 74 -2.72 -21.84 -31.82
C LYS A 74 -4.18 -22.26 -31.75
N VAL A 75 -4.98 -21.81 -32.70
CA VAL A 75 -6.37 -22.24 -32.84
C VAL A 75 -6.43 -23.69 -33.35
N SER A 76 -7.06 -24.58 -32.59
CA SER A 76 -7.30 -25.98 -32.98
C SER A 76 -8.65 -26.19 -33.67
N LYS A 77 -9.71 -25.57 -33.14
CA LYS A 77 -11.11 -25.69 -33.57
C LYS A 77 -11.80 -24.33 -33.49
N ILE A 78 -12.85 -24.18 -34.31
CA ILE A 78 -13.61 -22.93 -34.45
C ILE A 78 -15.11 -23.24 -34.46
N TRP A 79 -15.89 -22.35 -33.85
CA TRP A 79 -17.35 -22.39 -33.85
C TRP A 79 -17.93 -21.00 -34.10
N LEU A 80 -18.99 -20.91 -34.91
CA LEU A 80 -19.67 -19.63 -35.17
C LEU A 80 -20.82 -19.40 -34.19
N ASP A 81 -21.54 -20.45 -33.80
CA ASP A 81 -22.56 -20.42 -32.75
C ASP A 81 -22.03 -21.13 -31.49
N PRO A 82 -22.15 -20.53 -30.29
CA PRO A 82 -21.77 -21.19 -29.04
C PRO A 82 -22.52 -22.50 -28.76
N LYS A 83 -23.66 -22.75 -29.43
CA LYS A 83 -24.40 -24.02 -29.35
C LYS A 83 -23.64 -25.18 -29.98
N ASP A 84 -22.75 -24.91 -30.94
CA ASP A 84 -21.95 -25.92 -31.63
C ASP A 84 -20.72 -26.35 -30.81
N ILE A 85 -20.41 -25.62 -29.74
CA ILE A 85 -19.34 -25.98 -28.80
C ILE A 85 -19.72 -27.29 -28.07
N PRO A 86 -18.81 -28.28 -27.98
CA PRO A 86 -19.06 -29.51 -27.24
C PRO A 86 -19.62 -29.26 -25.84
N LYS A 87 -20.68 -29.98 -25.47
CA LYS A 87 -21.46 -29.73 -24.24
C LYS A 87 -20.58 -29.55 -23.00
N GLN A 88 -19.62 -30.43 -22.76
CA GLN A 88 -18.72 -30.34 -21.60
C GLN A 88 -17.90 -29.03 -21.56
N GLN A 89 -17.44 -28.57 -22.71
CA GLN A 89 -16.68 -27.33 -22.85
C GLN A 89 -17.59 -26.11 -22.69
N ARG A 90 -18.78 -26.17 -23.29
CA ARG A 90 -19.81 -25.13 -23.15
C ARG A 90 -20.27 -24.99 -21.70
N ASP A 91 -20.54 -26.08 -21.01
CA ASP A 91 -20.95 -26.07 -19.60
C ASP A 91 -19.84 -25.46 -18.71
N SER A 92 -18.57 -25.77 -19.01
CA SER A 92 -17.43 -25.13 -18.32
C SER A 92 -17.35 -23.62 -18.57
N LEU A 93 -17.67 -23.18 -19.80
CA LEU A 93 -17.74 -21.77 -20.17
C LEU A 93 -18.91 -21.05 -19.47
N VAL A 94 -20.07 -21.71 -19.37
CA VAL A 94 -21.22 -21.20 -18.60
C VAL A 94 -20.82 -20.94 -17.16
N VAL A 95 -20.21 -21.93 -16.49
CA VAL A 95 -19.74 -21.77 -15.10
C VAL A 95 -18.78 -20.59 -14.96
N TYR A 96 -17.84 -20.44 -15.89
CA TYR A 96 -16.91 -19.31 -15.88
C TYR A 96 -17.61 -17.95 -16.04
N ILE A 97 -18.53 -17.82 -17.00
CA ILE A 97 -19.30 -16.58 -17.22
C ILE A 97 -20.14 -16.24 -15.98
N GLU A 98 -20.83 -17.23 -15.41
CA GLU A 98 -21.64 -17.03 -14.20
C GLU A 98 -20.79 -16.60 -13.00
N GLN A 99 -19.56 -17.11 -12.87
CA GLN A 99 -18.62 -16.66 -11.84
C GLN A 99 -18.21 -15.19 -11.99
N LEU A 100 -18.10 -14.67 -13.22
CA LEU A 100 -17.83 -13.25 -13.45
C LEU A 100 -19.00 -12.39 -12.95
N TRP A 101 -20.23 -12.82 -13.20
CA TRP A 101 -21.44 -12.18 -12.66
C TRP A 101 -21.59 -12.29 -11.14
N CYS A 102 -20.96 -13.26 -10.49
CA CYS A 102 -21.03 -13.44 -9.05
C CYS A 102 -19.94 -12.66 -8.29
N ASN A 103 -19.07 -11.93 -8.97
CA ASN A 103 -17.97 -11.19 -8.34
C ASN A 103 -18.18 -9.67 -8.45
N PRO A 104 -18.80 -9.04 -7.43
CA PRO A 104 -19.05 -7.59 -7.41
C PRO A 104 -17.80 -6.75 -7.18
N ASP A 105 -16.62 -7.35 -6.95
CA ASP A 105 -15.37 -6.61 -6.83
C ASP A 105 -14.79 -6.19 -8.19
N ASN A 106 -15.17 -6.88 -9.26
CA ASN A 106 -14.68 -6.59 -10.59
C ASN A 106 -15.68 -5.71 -11.34
N SER A 107 -15.18 -4.68 -12.04
CA SER A 107 -15.98 -3.98 -13.03
C SER A 107 -16.37 -4.97 -14.13
N LEU A 108 -17.67 -5.06 -14.42
CA LEU A 108 -18.16 -5.93 -15.49
C LEU A 108 -17.53 -5.52 -16.82
N PRO A 109 -16.86 -6.44 -17.53
CA PRO A 109 -16.33 -6.14 -18.87
C PRO A 109 -17.45 -5.82 -19.85
N GLU A 110 -17.21 -4.89 -20.78
CA GLU A 110 -18.20 -4.47 -21.79
C GLU A 110 -18.72 -5.63 -22.64
N TRP A 111 -17.88 -6.64 -22.89
CA TRP A 111 -18.24 -7.82 -23.68
C TRP A 111 -19.14 -8.83 -22.93
N LEU A 112 -19.24 -8.72 -21.60
CA LEU A 112 -19.85 -9.77 -20.78
C LEU A 112 -21.34 -9.95 -21.09
N ASP A 113 -22.06 -8.85 -21.32
CA ASP A 113 -23.49 -8.89 -21.62
C ASP A 113 -23.79 -9.67 -22.90
N SER A 114 -23.13 -9.32 -24.01
CA SER A 114 -23.37 -9.95 -25.32
C SER A 114 -22.98 -11.43 -25.31
N ILE A 115 -21.85 -11.76 -24.67
CA ILE A 115 -21.38 -13.14 -24.54
C ILE A 115 -22.31 -13.97 -23.66
N THR A 116 -22.78 -13.42 -22.54
CA THR A 116 -23.73 -14.12 -21.66
C THR A 116 -25.01 -14.44 -22.41
N ILE A 117 -25.57 -13.47 -23.16
CA ILE A 117 -26.76 -13.70 -23.99
C ILE A 117 -26.51 -14.79 -25.01
N ALA A 118 -25.36 -14.78 -25.70
CA ALA A 118 -25.03 -15.79 -26.70
C ALA A 118 -24.94 -17.21 -26.10
N VAL A 119 -24.33 -17.36 -24.92
CA VAL A 119 -24.04 -18.67 -24.32
C VAL A 119 -25.21 -19.23 -23.51
N VAL A 120 -25.88 -18.41 -22.69
CA VAL A 120 -26.94 -18.86 -21.77
C VAL A 120 -28.33 -18.30 -22.09
N GLY A 121 -28.44 -17.37 -23.04
CA GLY A 121 -29.69 -16.72 -23.42
C GLY A 121 -30.07 -15.54 -22.54
N GLN A 122 -31.00 -14.73 -23.06
CA GLN A 122 -31.47 -13.49 -22.43
C GLN A 122 -32.06 -13.70 -21.03
N VAL A 123 -32.92 -14.71 -20.88
CA VAL A 123 -33.62 -14.99 -19.60
C VAL A 123 -32.62 -15.27 -18.47
N ARG A 124 -31.62 -16.11 -18.73
CA ARG A 124 -30.60 -16.44 -17.71
C ARG A 124 -29.72 -15.23 -17.43
N LYS A 125 -29.35 -14.46 -18.45
CA LYS A 125 -28.58 -13.21 -18.31
C LYS A 125 -29.29 -12.21 -17.40
N ASP A 126 -30.59 -12.01 -17.58
CA ASP A 126 -31.36 -11.07 -16.77
C ASP A 126 -31.42 -11.50 -15.30
N GLY A 127 -31.55 -12.81 -15.04
CA GLY A 127 -31.44 -13.36 -13.69
C GLY A 127 -30.07 -13.15 -13.05
N LEU A 128 -28.98 -13.33 -13.80
CA LEU A 128 -27.62 -13.07 -13.31
C LEU A 128 -27.39 -11.59 -12.99
N LYS A 129 -27.90 -10.69 -13.84
CA LYS A 129 -27.82 -9.24 -13.60
C LYS A 129 -28.58 -8.84 -12.35
N GLN A 130 -29.78 -9.37 -12.15
CA GLN A 130 -30.56 -9.11 -10.93
C GLN A 130 -29.80 -9.57 -9.67
N LEU A 131 -29.19 -10.76 -9.71
CA LEU A 131 -28.37 -11.26 -8.61
C LEU A 131 -27.16 -10.37 -8.33
N TYR A 132 -26.48 -9.89 -9.38
CA TYR A 132 -25.35 -8.97 -9.25
C TYR A 132 -25.76 -7.64 -8.61
N ASP A 133 -26.85 -7.03 -9.10
CA ASP A 133 -27.37 -5.76 -8.59
C ASP A 133 -27.80 -5.89 -7.12
N ASP A 134 -28.43 -7.01 -6.74
CA ASP A 134 -28.80 -7.31 -5.36
C ASP A 134 -27.57 -7.44 -4.44
N GLN A 135 -26.47 -8.05 -4.92
CA GLN A 135 -25.23 -8.14 -4.16
C GLN A 135 -24.57 -6.78 -3.97
N ILE A 136 -24.54 -5.93 -5.01
CA ILE A 136 -24.05 -4.56 -4.91
C ILE A 136 -24.87 -3.77 -3.90
N ARG A 137 -26.20 -3.87 -3.95
CA ARG A 137 -27.10 -3.18 -3.02
C ARG A 137 -26.80 -3.58 -1.57
N LYS A 138 -26.78 -4.87 -1.26
CA LYS A 138 -26.46 -5.39 0.08
C LYS A 138 -25.10 -4.90 0.57
N ARG A 139 -24.09 -4.85 -0.31
CA ARG A 139 -22.75 -4.37 0.06
C ARG A 139 -22.75 -2.88 0.38
N ASN A 140 -23.48 -2.08 -0.40
CA ASN A 140 -23.60 -0.65 -0.18
C ASN A 140 -24.33 -0.34 1.13
N GLU A 141 -25.39 -1.09 1.45
CA GLU A 141 -26.10 -1.01 2.75
C GLU A 141 -25.14 -1.30 3.91
N VAL A 142 -24.33 -2.36 3.84
CA VAL A 142 -23.34 -2.70 4.88
C VAL A 142 -22.27 -1.60 5.01
N LYS A 143 -21.81 -1.03 3.90
CA LYS A 143 -20.84 0.08 3.91
C LYS A 143 -21.43 1.32 4.57
N GLU A 144 -22.67 1.67 4.24
CA GLU A 144 -23.37 2.82 4.80
C GLU A 144 -23.60 2.64 6.31
N GLN A 145 -24.08 1.47 6.75
CA GLN A 145 -24.24 1.15 8.18
C GLN A 145 -22.91 1.29 8.95
N LYS A 146 -21.80 0.80 8.38
CA LYS A 146 -20.47 0.97 9.00
C LYS A 146 -20.06 2.43 9.09
N GLN A 147 -20.33 3.24 8.07
CA GLN A 147 -20.04 4.67 8.10
C GLN A 147 -20.87 5.39 9.16
N ILE A 148 -22.16 5.08 9.28
CA ILE A 148 -23.04 5.62 10.32
C ILE A 148 -22.51 5.24 11.71
N GLN A 149 -22.12 3.98 11.92
CA GLN A 149 -21.56 3.51 13.19
C GLN A 149 -20.24 4.21 13.54
N ILE A 150 -19.34 4.40 12.57
CA ILE A 150 -18.08 5.14 12.76
C ILE A 150 -18.36 6.60 13.13
N LYS A 151 -19.28 7.27 12.43
CA LYS A 151 -19.67 8.65 12.74
C LYS A 151 -20.23 8.78 14.16
N SER A 152 -21.14 7.88 14.54
CA SER A 152 -21.72 7.85 15.89
C SER A 152 -20.65 7.64 16.99
N ARG A 153 -19.70 6.70 16.77
CA ARG A 153 -18.59 6.48 17.70
C ARG A 153 -17.67 7.69 17.82
N LEU A 154 -17.37 8.37 16.71
CA LEU A 154 -16.58 9.59 16.71
C LEU A 154 -17.28 10.72 17.48
N GLU A 155 -18.59 10.86 17.33
CA GLU A 155 -19.38 11.85 18.05
C GLU A 155 -19.41 11.56 19.56
N GLN A 156 -19.62 10.30 19.96
CA GLN A 156 -19.53 9.89 21.36
C GLN A 156 -18.13 10.17 21.96
N ALA A 157 -17.07 9.86 21.21
CA ALA A 157 -15.70 10.13 21.65
C ALA A 157 -15.44 11.64 21.84
N ARG A 158 -15.99 12.49 20.95
CA ARG A 158 -15.92 13.96 21.10
C ARG A 158 -16.65 14.44 22.35
N LEU A 159 -17.84 13.91 22.63
CA LEU A 159 -18.60 14.26 23.83
C LEU A 159 -17.86 13.85 25.12
N ILE A 160 -17.29 12.64 25.16
CA ILE A 160 -16.49 12.17 26.31
C ILE A 160 -15.26 13.06 26.50
N LYS A 161 -14.54 13.39 25.43
CA LYS A 161 -13.37 14.29 25.50
C LYS A 161 -13.74 15.67 26.04
N SER A 162 -14.84 16.26 25.56
CA SER A 162 -15.34 17.55 26.05
C SER A 162 -15.68 17.52 27.54
N ARG A 163 -16.34 16.45 28.02
CA ARG A 163 -16.63 16.25 29.45
C ARG A 163 -15.37 16.11 30.30
N LEU A 164 -14.37 15.36 29.81
CA LEU A 164 -13.08 15.20 30.49
C LEU A 164 -12.31 16.53 30.59
N GLU A 165 -12.35 17.35 29.54
CA GLU A 165 -11.74 18.69 29.55
C GLU A 165 -12.44 19.63 30.53
N GLN A 166 -13.77 19.63 30.58
CA GLN A 166 -14.53 20.38 31.59
C GLN A 166 -14.16 19.93 33.01
N ALA A 167 -14.13 18.62 33.27
CA ALA A 167 -13.75 18.08 34.58
C ALA A 167 -12.31 18.46 34.98
N ARG A 168 -11.37 18.46 34.02
CA ARG A 168 -9.99 18.95 34.24
C ARG A 168 -9.96 20.43 34.59
N ARG A 169 -10.71 21.28 33.88
CA ARG A 169 -10.80 22.72 34.19
C ARG A 169 -11.36 22.97 35.59
N SER A 170 -12.42 22.26 35.97
CA SER A 170 -12.98 22.33 37.33
C SER A 170 -11.98 21.91 38.40
N ARG A 171 -11.24 20.80 38.18
CA ARG A 171 -10.22 20.32 39.12
C ARG A 171 -9.06 21.32 39.27
N ASN A 172 -8.58 21.89 38.16
CA ASN A 172 -7.52 22.90 38.19
C ASN A 172 -7.96 24.17 38.92
N GLN A 173 -9.23 24.60 38.76
CA GLN A 173 -9.79 25.70 39.54
C GLN A 173 -9.77 25.37 41.05
N THR A 174 -10.28 24.20 41.47
CA THR A 174 -10.25 23.77 42.88
C THR A 174 -8.82 23.70 43.44
N GLN A 175 -7.86 23.24 42.64
CA GLN A 175 -6.47 23.09 43.06
C GLN A 175 -5.76 24.44 43.17
N SER A 176 -5.99 25.38 42.24
CA SER A 176 -5.48 26.76 42.34
C SER A 176 -6.05 27.53 43.54
N SER A 177 -7.29 27.22 43.95
CA SER A 177 -7.87 27.76 45.19
C SER A 177 -7.19 27.18 46.45
N LYS A 178 -6.72 25.92 46.41
CA LYS A 178 -5.96 25.30 47.50
C LYS A 178 -4.50 25.78 47.54
N GLU A 179 -3.82 25.89 46.40
CA GLU A 179 -2.45 26.41 46.32
C GLU A 179 -2.36 27.89 46.70
N ARG A 180 -3.39 28.71 46.43
CA ARG A 180 -3.46 30.09 46.95
C ARG A 180 -3.55 30.16 48.48
N VAL A 181 -3.95 29.08 49.15
CA VAL A 181 -3.92 28.98 50.62
C VAL A 181 -2.54 28.52 51.12
N GLU A 182 -1.80 27.70 50.34
CA GLU A 182 -0.46 27.19 50.71
C GLU A 182 0.71 28.11 50.32
N ILE A 183 0.60 28.93 49.26
CA ILE A 183 1.68 29.82 48.80
C ILE A 183 1.94 31.00 49.75
N ASN A 184 1.05 31.27 50.72
CA ASN A 184 1.34 32.21 51.81
C ASN A 184 2.26 31.65 52.93
N LEU A 185 2.79 30.42 52.79
CA LEU A 185 3.58 29.76 53.82
C LEU A 185 5.02 29.37 53.40
N TYR A 186 5.41 29.54 52.15
CA TYR A 186 6.74 29.15 51.68
C TYR A 186 7.31 30.14 50.67
N ASP A 187 7.72 31.30 51.16
CA ASP A 187 8.58 32.22 50.41
C ASP A 187 9.84 32.52 51.22
N ALA A 188 10.79 31.58 51.17
CA ALA A 188 12.22 31.80 51.38
C ALA A 188 12.96 30.45 51.27
N LYS A 189 13.61 30.19 50.11
CA LYS A 189 14.95 29.58 50.09
C LYS A 189 15.57 29.55 48.69
N ASN A 190 16.66 30.32 48.59
CA ASN A 190 17.84 30.20 47.74
C ASN A 190 17.91 29.01 46.78
N ILE A 191 18.02 29.32 45.49
CA ILE A 191 18.47 28.38 44.45
C ILE A 191 19.99 28.54 44.29
N GLN A 192 20.72 27.50 44.71
CA GLN A 192 22.15 27.37 44.55
C GLN A 192 22.44 26.69 43.19
N ILE A 193 23.40 27.21 42.43
CA ILE A 193 23.80 26.67 41.13
C ILE A 193 24.50 25.31 41.34
N PRO A 194 24.06 24.21 40.66
CA PRO A 194 24.64 22.89 40.85
C PRO A 194 26.11 22.81 40.42
N SER A 195 26.89 22.03 41.16
CA SER A 195 28.33 21.82 40.89
C SER A 195 28.56 21.01 39.60
N ALA A 196 29.77 21.07 39.04
CA ALA A 196 30.15 20.30 37.84
C ALA A 196 29.98 18.77 38.01
N ARG A 197 30.00 18.26 39.25
CA ARG A 197 29.76 16.85 39.58
C ARG A 197 28.27 16.47 39.51
N ASP A 198 27.39 17.43 39.77
CA ASP A 198 25.93 17.27 39.63
C ASP A 198 25.50 17.37 38.16
N ARG A 199 26.23 18.14 37.33
CA ARG A 199 26.09 18.10 35.86
C ARG A 199 26.44 16.74 35.29
N PHE A 200 27.54 16.12 35.73
CA PHE A 200 27.95 14.78 35.29
C PHE A 200 26.96 13.67 35.70
N ARG A 201 26.30 13.78 36.87
CA ARG A 201 25.22 12.87 37.29
C ARG A 201 23.91 13.14 36.52
N ALA A 202 23.61 14.39 36.22
CA ALA A 202 22.49 14.75 35.35
C ALA A 202 22.72 14.28 33.91
N GLU A 203 23.94 14.37 33.37
CA GLU A 203 24.33 13.88 32.05
C GLU A 203 24.25 12.35 31.96
N ARG A 204 24.70 11.61 32.97
CA ARG A 204 24.51 10.15 33.02
C ARG A 204 23.03 9.77 33.14
N GLY A 205 22.24 10.54 33.90
CA GLY A 205 20.79 10.38 33.99
C GLY A 205 20.06 10.74 32.69
N VAL A 206 20.56 11.72 31.92
CA VAL A 206 20.05 12.09 30.59
C VAL A 206 20.38 11.00 29.59
N ILE A 207 21.59 10.46 29.61
CA ILE A 207 22.02 9.32 28.78
C ILE A 207 21.18 8.07 29.11
N GLU A 208 21.01 7.75 30.40
CA GLU A 208 20.14 6.65 30.85
C GLU A 208 18.67 6.89 30.51
N ALA A 209 18.16 8.12 30.63
CA ALA A 209 16.80 8.47 30.24
C ALA A 209 16.60 8.37 28.73
N ILE A 210 17.56 8.84 27.93
CA ILE A 210 17.58 8.71 26.47
C ILE A 210 17.55 7.22 26.08
N PHE A 211 18.42 6.39 26.66
CA PHE A 211 18.54 4.97 26.32
C PHE A 211 17.45 4.07 26.92
N SER A 212 16.80 4.52 27.99
CA SER A 212 15.61 3.86 28.57
C SER A 212 14.32 4.29 27.89
N SER A 213 14.34 5.39 27.12
CA SER A 213 13.17 5.86 26.41
C SER A 213 12.95 5.04 25.13
N ASN A 214 11.73 4.53 24.94
CA ASN A 214 11.27 4.04 23.63
C ASN A 214 10.96 5.20 22.68
N GLU A 215 11.61 6.35 22.85
CA GLU A 215 11.28 7.55 22.09
C GLU A 215 11.72 7.41 20.64
N MET A 216 10.79 7.73 19.74
CA MET A 216 11.06 7.83 18.31
C MET A 216 11.73 9.18 18.02
N HIS A 217 12.99 9.32 18.43
CA HIS A 217 13.78 10.56 18.27
C HIS A 217 13.72 11.06 16.83
N GLY A 218 13.66 12.39 16.64
CA GLY A 218 13.52 13.02 15.31
C GLY A 218 12.11 13.11 14.74
N LEU A 219 11.14 12.34 15.25
CA LEU A 219 9.74 12.54 14.88
C LEU A 219 9.15 13.79 15.58
N PRO A 220 8.32 14.58 14.87
CA PRO A 220 7.52 15.64 15.47
C PRO A 220 6.72 15.14 16.70
N PRO A 221 6.60 15.94 17.78
CA PRO A 221 5.87 15.56 18.99
C PRO A 221 4.42 15.14 18.74
N GLU A 222 3.78 15.71 17.72
CA GLU A 222 2.41 15.41 17.31
C GLU A 222 2.33 14.00 16.73
N LEU A 223 3.30 13.60 15.90
CA LEU A 223 3.38 12.27 15.31
C LEU A 223 3.70 11.22 16.37
N LYS A 224 4.64 11.50 17.29
CA LYS A 224 4.98 10.58 18.40
C LYS A 224 3.74 10.12 19.19
N LYS A 225 2.71 10.98 19.31
CA LYS A 225 1.46 10.66 20.03
C LYS A 225 0.50 9.76 19.27
N ILE A 226 0.62 9.67 17.94
CA ILE A 226 -0.33 8.97 17.08
C ILE A 226 0.27 7.78 16.32
N VAL A 227 1.60 7.66 16.26
CA VAL A 227 2.27 6.57 15.56
C VAL A 227 1.90 5.23 16.18
N ARG A 228 1.51 4.28 15.33
CA ARG A 228 1.24 2.90 15.71
C ARG A 228 2.12 1.96 14.89
N PRO A 229 2.68 0.89 15.49
CA PRO A 229 3.40 -0.12 14.72
C PRO A 229 2.45 -0.84 13.77
N CYS A 230 2.88 -1.03 12.52
CA CYS A 230 2.17 -1.87 11.56
C CYS A 230 2.19 -3.32 12.06
N PRO A 231 1.02 -3.97 12.25
CA PRO A 231 0.96 -5.36 12.67
C PRO A 231 1.75 -6.24 11.70
N ARG A 232 2.62 -7.12 12.21
CA ARG A 232 3.49 -7.94 11.36
C ARG A 232 2.71 -8.73 10.32
N HIS A 233 1.61 -9.39 10.71
CA HIS A 233 0.76 -10.16 9.80
C HIS A 233 0.09 -9.32 8.69
N SER A 234 0.03 -7.99 8.84
CA SER A 234 -0.52 -7.10 7.82
C SER A 234 0.51 -6.70 6.76
N ARG A 235 1.78 -7.09 6.93
CA ARG A 235 2.86 -6.77 5.99
C ARG A 235 2.90 -7.80 4.87
N LYS A 236 2.52 -7.37 3.67
CA LYS A 236 2.55 -8.23 2.47
C LYS A 236 3.95 -8.36 1.86
N ASN A 237 4.88 -7.47 2.20
CA ASN A 237 6.26 -7.53 1.72
C ASN A 237 7.07 -8.57 2.49
N ARG A 238 7.54 -9.60 1.78
CA ARG A 238 8.38 -10.68 2.35
C ARG A 238 9.71 -10.17 2.92
N LEU A 239 10.24 -9.05 2.42
CA LEU A 239 11.50 -8.47 2.89
C LEU A 239 11.36 -7.69 4.22
N SER A 240 10.12 -7.44 4.69
CA SER A 240 9.85 -6.71 5.94
C SER A 240 10.00 -7.54 7.22
N TYR A 241 10.49 -8.78 7.10
CA TYR A 241 10.63 -9.74 8.20
C TYR A 241 12.07 -10.12 8.49
N GLU A 242 13.02 -9.69 7.67
CA GLU A 242 14.43 -10.07 7.81
C GLU A 242 15.20 -9.05 8.65
N PRO A 243 16.09 -9.51 9.56
CA PRO A 243 16.94 -8.62 10.32
C PRO A 243 17.85 -7.70 9.47
N GLY A 244 18.05 -6.45 9.91
CA GLY A 244 18.80 -5.39 9.23
C GLY A 244 17.90 -4.58 8.29
N GLY A 245 17.81 -3.26 8.48
CA GLY A 245 17.00 -2.39 7.61
C GLY A 245 16.57 -1.10 8.28
N SER A 246 15.75 -0.34 7.56
CA SER A 246 15.25 0.96 8.01
C SER A 246 13.90 0.85 8.68
N ASP A 247 13.65 1.75 9.63
CA ASP A 247 12.30 1.99 10.12
C ASP A 247 11.72 3.18 9.36
N VAL A 248 10.49 3.07 8.87
CA VAL A 248 9.79 4.12 8.14
C VAL A 248 8.48 4.45 8.85
N VAL A 249 8.25 5.72 9.12
CA VAL A 249 6.97 6.24 9.60
C VAL A 249 6.26 6.96 8.46
N VAL A 250 5.06 6.51 8.14
CA VAL A 250 4.20 7.13 7.14
C VAL A 250 3.05 7.82 7.86
N ALA A 251 2.97 9.14 7.73
CA ALA A 251 1.85 9.93 8.23
C ALA A 251 0.84 10.17 7.11
N TYR A 252 -0.44 10.02 7.44
CA TYR A 252 -1.56 10.09 6.51
C TYR A 252 -2.45 11.29 6.82
N SER A 253 -3.05 11.86 5.78
CA SER A 253 -4.01 12.97 5.80
C SER A 253 -5.20 12.80 6.75
N LEU A 254 -5.57 11.56 7.07
CA LEU A 254 -6.63 11.23 8.03
C LEU A 254 -6.19 11.31 9.50
N GLY A 255 -4.99 11.81 9.79
CA GLY A 255 -4.45 11.93 11.15
C GLY A 255 -3.96 10.60 11.73
N HIS A 256 -3.58 9.65 10.87
CA HIS A 256 -2.96 8.40 11.27
C HIS A 256 -1.47 8.41 10.95
N ALA A 257 -0.66 7.74 11.76
CA ALA A 257 0.74 7.50 11.44
C ALA A 257 1.09 6.03 11.72
N ILE A 258 1.76 5.38 10.77
CA ILE A 258 2.10 3.96 10.85
C ILE A 258 3.62 3.79 10.78
N LEU A 259 4.18 3.09 11.76
CA LEU A 259 5.57 2.67 11.81
C LEU A 259 5.73 1.29 11.17
N TYR A 260 6.54 1.23 10.12
CA TYR A 260 6.96 0.00 9.46
C TYR A 260 8.43 -0.23 9.81
N ASP A 261 8.71 -1.31 10.54
CA ASP A 261 10.08 -1.64 10.91
C ASP A 261 10.70 -2.72 10.03
N TRP A 262 12.04 -2.72 9.98
CA TRP A 262 12.87 -3.69 9.23
C TRP A 262 12.63 -3.67 7.72
N ILE A 263 12.61 -2.48 7.13
CA ILE A 263 12.46 -2.31 5.69
C ILE A 263 13.85 -2.33 5.05
N LYS A 264 14.20 -3.45 4.41
CA LYS A 264 15.48 -3.60 3.70
C LYS A 264 15.62 -2.66 2.50
N ASN A 265 14.56 -2.53 1.72
CA ASN A 265 14.54 -1.68 0.53
C ASN A 265 13.40 -0.68 0.66
N VAL A 266 13.72 0.50 1.20
CA VAL A 266 12.76 1.59 1.42
C VAL A 266 12.20 2.11 0.09
N GLU A 267 13.00 2.15 -0.97
CA GLU A 267 12.54 2.55 -2.31
C GLU A 267 11.42 1.64 -2.80
N TRP A 268 11.70 0.33 -2.84
CA TRP A 268 10.74 -0.65 -3.31
C TRP A 268 9.48 -0.64 -2.46
N TYR A 269 9.64 -0.43 -1.15
CA TYR A 269 8.54 -0.35 -0.20
C TYR A 269 7.67 0.88 -0.43
N ILE A 270 8.25 2.08 -0.49
CA ILE A 270 7.49 3.32 -0.76
C ILE A 270 6.86 3.26 -2.14
N GLY A 271 7.57 2.75 -3.16
CA GLY A 271 7.05 2.57 -4.51
C GLY A 271 5.88 1.57 -4.58
N SER A 272 5.76 0.64 -3.63
CA SER A 272 4.61 -0.28 -3.58
C SER A 272 3.29 0.43 -3.31
N PHE A 273 3.30 1.58 -2.63
CA PHE A 273 2.10 2.36 -2.36
C PHE A 273 1.43 2.91 -3.62
N GLU A 274 2.18 3.09 -4.71
CA GLU A 274 1.63 3.49 -6.01
C GLU A 274 1.26 2.27 -6.86
N ARG A 275 2.10 1.23 -6.84
CA ARG A 275 1.94 0.04 -7.68
C ARG A 275 0.74 -0.83 -7.29
N ASP A 276 0.53 -1.03 -5.99
CA ASP A 276 -0.43 -2.01 -5.49
C ASP A 276 -1.84 -1.41 -5.31
N ASP A 277 -1.94 -0.09 -5.13
CA ASP A 277 -3.21 0.64 -4.98
C ASP A 277 -3.09 2.06 -5.57
N PRO A 278 -3.33 2.21 -6.89
CA PRO A 278 -3.22 3.50 -7.57
C PRO A 278 -4.09 4.57 -6.93
N GLY A 279 -3.46 5.60 -6.36
CA GLY A 279 -4.14 6.72 -5.68
C GLY A 279 -4.07 6.65 -4.15
N PHE A 280 -3.66 5.53 -3.55
CA PHE A 280 -3.45 5.42 -2.10
C PHE A 280 -2.46 6.48 -1.59
N TYR A 281 -1.45 6.78 -2.40
CA TYR A 281 -0.47 7.80 -2.12
C TYR A 281 -1.04 9.22 -1.90
N LEU A 282 -2.21 9.53 -2.45
CA LEU A 282 -2.88 10.82 -2.23
C LEU A 282 -3.28 11.01 -0.77
N HIS A 283 -3.29 9.94 0.01
CA HIS A 283 -3.56 9.99 1.45
C HIS A 283 -2.30 10.17 2.29
N ILE A 284 -1.10 10.06 1.73
CA ILE A 284 0.17 10.23 2.46
C ILE A 284 0.48 11.73 2.58
N GLN A 285 0.83 12.18 3.78
CA GLN A 285 1.18 13.57 4.08
C GLN A 285 2.69 13.78 4.24
N SER A 286 3.36 12.87 4.95
CA SER A 286 4.80 12.92 5.17
C SER A 286 5.36 11.53 5.43
N ILE A 287 6.61 11.30 5.03
CA ILE A 287 7.34 10.06 5.30
C ILE A 287 8.61 10.43 6.06
N TYR A 288 8.84 9.74 7.16
CA TYR A 288 10.08 9.81 7.92
C TYR A 288 10.74 8.45 7.88
N GLY A 289 12.07 8.41 7.91
CA GLY A 289 12.77 7.15 8.11
C GLY A 289 14.01 7.33 8.96
N ARG A 290 14.39 6.25 9.60
CA ARG A 290 15.68 6.11 10.28
C ARG A 290 16.37 4.87 9.76
N PHE A 291 17.66 5.00 9.54
CA PHE A 291 18.51 3.91 9.14
C PHE A 291 19.22 3.32 10.36
N CYS A 292 19.33 2.00 10.39
CA CYS A 292 20.00 1.26 11.46
C CYS A 292 20.79 0.11 10.83
N GLU A 293 22.12 0.17 10.86
CA GLU A 293 22.96 -0.95 10.41
C GLU A 293 22.93 -2.07 11.45
N ASP A 294 23.05 -1.70 12.72
CA ASP A 294 22.97 -2.60 13.85
C ASP A 294 21.63 -2.46 14.60
N LYS A 295 21.11 -3.60 15.08
CA LYS A 295 19.96 -3.66 15.98
C LYS A 295 20.21 -2.85 17.26
N SER A 296 21.46 -2.75 17.71
CA SER A 296 21.85 -1.94 18.87
C SER A 296 21.61 -0.44 18.62
N GLU A 297 21.93 0.06 17.42
CA GLU A 297 21.82 1.47 17.05
C GLU A 297 20.36 1.95 16.92
N ARG A 298 19.41 1.03 16.82
CA ARG A 298 18.00 1.33 16.61
C ARG A 298 17.39 2.23 17.69
N ARG A 299 17.87 2.17 18.93
CA ARG A 299 17.36 3.02 20.03
C ARG A 299 17.89 4.45 19.96
N ILE A 300 19.02 4.68 19.30
CA ILE A 300 19.68 5.98 19.24
C ILE A 300 19.55 6.65 17.86
N ALA A 301 19.13 5.89 16.84
CA ALA A 301 18.88 6.38 15.50
C ALA A 301 17.69 7.36 15.45
N VAL A 302 17.91 8.48 14.78
CA VAL A 302 16.96 9.59 14.66
C VAL A 302 16.16 9.44 13.36
N PHE A 303 14.84 9.62 13.44
CA PHE A 303 13.98 9.73 12.26
C PHE A 303 14.21 11.06 11.57
N CYS A 304 14.56 11.01 10.29
CA CYS A 304 14.66 12.19 9.44
C CYS A 304 13.49 12.24 8.44
N PRO A 305 13.01 13.44 8.08
CA PRO A 305 12.00 13.59 7.05
C PRO A 305 12.59 13.16 5.70
N ILE A 306 11.98 12.16 5.08
CA ILE A 306 12.31 11.70 3.73
C ILE A 306 11.42 12.42 2.71
N TRP A 307 10.16 12.70 3.09
CA TRP A 307 9.18 13.33 2.21
C TRP A 307 8.15 14.19 2.95
N ASP A 308 7.78 15.31 2.35
CA ASP A 308 6.81 16.27 2.87
C ASP A 308 5.97 16.85 1.71
N ARG A 309 4.68 16.51 1.66
CA ARG A 309 3.79 16.84 0.54
C ARG A 309 3.74 18.34 0.23
N ASP A 310 3.81 19.18 1.26
CA ASP A 310 3.66 20.63 1.12
C ASP A 310 4.87 21.28 0.45
N LYS A 311 6.03 20.61 0.48
CA LYS A 311 7.29 21.13 -0.09
C LYS A 311 7.56 20.65 -1.51
N ASP A 312 7.08 19.45 -1.88
CA ASP A 312 7.57 18.75 -3.07
C ASP A 312 6.58 18.69 -4.27
N GLY A 313 5.34 19.16 -4.13
CA GLY A 313 4.37 19.17 -5.25
C GLY A 313 3.95 17.76 -5.74
N ALA A 314 3.28 17.67 -6.91
CA ALA A 314 2.56 16.46 -7.37
C ALA A 314 3.44 15.20 -7.60
N PHE A 315 2.82 14.02 -7.43
CA PHE A 315 3.46 12.81 -6.92
C PHE A 315 4.45 12.07 -7.84
N LYS A 316 4.36 12.19 -9.17
CA LYS A 316 5.09 11.28 -10.08
C LYS A 316 6.60 11.54 -10.11
N ASP A 317 7.00 12.81 -10.03
CA ASP A 317 8.40 13.20 -9.88
C ASP A 317 8.83 13.17 -8.40
N ALA A 318 7.88 13.30 -7.47
CA ALA A 318 8.11 13.33 -6.03
C ALA A 318 8.50 11.96 -5.44
N ILE A 319 7.96 10.83 -5.91
CA ILE A 319 8.44 9.50 -5.45
C ILE A 319 9.88 9.30 -5.89
N LYS A 320 10.20 9.55 -7.16
CA LYS A 320 11.58 9.42 -7.65
C LYS A 320 12.52 10.37 -6.93
N ALA A 321 12.08 11.59 -6.61
CA ALA A 321 12.84 12.55 -5.80
C ALA A 321 13.00 12.09 -4.34
N CYS A 322 11.96 11.53 -3.72
CA CYS A 322 11.97 10.96 -2.37
C CYS A 322 12.91 9.77 -2.28
N VAL A 323 12.81 8.84 -3.23
CA VAL A 323 13.68 7.68 -3.40
C VAL A 323 15.10 8.13 -3.65
N LYS A 324 15.32 9.08 -4.57
CA LYS A 324 16.64 9.64 -4.84
C LYS A 324 17.20 10.38 -3.64
N ARG A 325 16.39 11.09 -2.84
CA ARG A 325 16.82 11.78 -1.62
C ARG A 325 17.18 10.79 -0.53
N TYR A 326 16.37 9.75 -0.33
CA TYR A 326 16.68 8.64 0.55
C TYR A 326 17.96 7.92 0.10
N GLN A 327 18.07 7.56 -1.18
CA GLN A 327 19.23 6.89 -1.75
C GLN A 327 20.46 7.81 -1.73
N THR A 328 20.32 9.11 -1.95
CA THR A 328 21.39 10.10 -1.78
C THR A 328 21.79 10.24 -0.31
N GLN A 329 20.85 10.15 0.63
CA GLN A 329 21.15 10.12 2.07
C GLN A 329 21.79 8.78 2.50
N MET A 330 21.51 7.69 1.79
CA MET A 330 22.15 6.38 1.95
C MET A 330 23.54 6.31 1.28
N ASP A 331 23.71 6.93 0.11
CA ASP A 331 24.92 6.93 -0.73
C ASP A 331 25.92 8.01 -0.29
N ILE A 332 25.46 9.17 0.19
CA ILE A 332 26.25 10.14 1.01
C ILE A 332 26.39 9.58 2.45
N GLY A 333 26.44 8.25 2.57
CA GLY A 333 26.22 7.48 3.79
C GLY A 333 26.94 8.01 5.02
N HIS A 334 26.23 7.92 6.15
CA HIS A 334 26.62 8.35 7.49
C HIS A 334 26.72 9.85 7.70
N GLN A 335 27.51 10.61 6.94
CA GLN A 335 27.86 11.98 7.34
C GLN A 335 26.67 12.91 7.50
N THR A 336 25.72 13.00 6.56
CA THR A 336 24.63 13.99 6.68
C THR A 336 23.60 13.64 7.75
N LEU A 337 23.22 12.36 7.87
CA LEU A 337 22.33 11.89 8.94
C LEU A 337 23.01 11.95 10.31
N HIS A 338 24.31 11.65 10.36
CA HIS A 338 25.12 11.80 11.56
C HIS A 338 25.29 13.28 11.94
N GLU A 339 25.44 14.21 10.99
CA GLU A 339 25.48 15.65 11.25
C GLU A 339 24.11 16.22 11.68
N GLU A 340 22.99 15.75 11.11
CA GLU A 340 21.65 16.11 11.58
C GLU A 340 21.34 15.53 12.96
N ALA A 341 21.71 14.27 13.21
CA ALA A 341 21.65 13.65 14.53
C ALA A 341 22.56 14.41 15.51
N LYS A 342 23.75 14.85 15.08
CA LYS A 342 24.63 15.68 15.89
C LYS A 342 23.98 17.00 16.27
N LYS A 343 23.41 17.72 15.29
CA LYS A 343 22.67 18.96 15.55
C LYS A 343 21.50 18.73 16.51
N TYR A 344 20.77 17.64 16.34
CA TYR A 344 19.70 17.24 17.24
C TYR A 344 20.21 17.03 18.67
N TRP A 345 21.24 16.21 18.88
CA TRP A 345 21.79 15.96 20.22
C TRP A 345 22.48 17.18 20.84
N LYS A 346 23.15 18.01 20.03
CA LYS A 346 23.67 19.32 20.47
C LYS A 346 22.56 20.25 20.96
N SER A 347 21.35 20.18 20.40
CA SER A 347 20.20 20.96 20.89
C SER A 347 19.75 20.55 22.30
N TYR A 348 20.14 19.37 22.77
CA TYR A 348 19.96 18.92 24.16
C TYR A 348 21.15 19.29 25.06
N GLY A 349 22.12 20.07 24.56
CA GLY A 349 23.26 20.57 25.32
C GLY A 349 24.51 19.68 25.31
N LEU A 350 24.54 18.60 24.52
CA LEU A 350 25.73 17.74 24.40
C LEU A 350 26.83 18.44 23.61
N SER A 351 28.08 18.26 24.05
CA SER A 351 29.28 18.69 23.33
C SER A 351 29.60 17.78 22.13
N ASP A 352 30.40 18.29 21.19
CA ASP A 352 30.83 17.55 20.00
C ASP A 352 31.46 16.20 20.36
N GLN A 353 32.32 16.18 21.38
CA GLN A 353 32.98 14.95 21.84
C GLN A 353 32.00 13.93 22.43
N GLU A 354 30.96 14.38 23.14
CA GLU A 354 29.94 13.50 23.72
C GLU A 354 29.07 12.88 22.64
N VAL A 355 28.68 13.68 21.64
CA VAL A 355 27.88 13.19 20.53
C VAL A 355 28.63 12.17 19.69
N GLU A 356 29.92 12.37 19.44
CA GLU A 356 30.79 11.39 18.76
C GLU A 356 30.91 10.07 19.57
N ASN A 357 30.88 10.17 20.89
CA ASN A 357 31.02 9.03 21.78
C ASN A 357 29.70 8.27 22.04
N LEU A 358 28.54 8.79 21.61
CA LEU A 358 27.22 8.17 21.88
C LEU A 358 27.13 6.68 21.48
N PRO A 359 27.58 6.25 20.28
CA PRO A 359 27.53 4.82 19.91
C PRO A 359 28.37 3.94 20.84
N THR A 360 29.55 4.42 21.24
CA THR A 360 30.47 3.71 22.15
C THR A 360 29.90 3.63 23.56
N LEU A 361 29.38 4.74 24.08
CA LEU A 361 28.72 4.82 25.39
C LEU A 361 27.49 3.90 25.46
N TYR A 362 26.70 3.86 24.37
CA TYR A 362 25.55 2.96 24.27
C TYR A 362 25.96 1.48 24.28
N LYS A 363 26.98 1.10 23.50
CA LYS A 363 27.52 -0.27 23.50
C LYS A 363 28.03 -0.68 24.88
N GLN A 364 28.70 0.22 25.60
CA GLN A 364 29.12 -0.01 26.99
C GLN A 364 27.94 -0.19 27.93
N TYR A 365 26.92 0.68 27.84
CA TYR A 365 25.70 0.58 28.64
C TYR A 365 24.95 -0.75 28.45
N MET A 366 24.77 -1.18 27.20
CA MET A 366 24.11 -2.46 26.88
C MET A 366 24.89 -3.65 27.46
N LYS A 367 26.22 -3.61 27.37
CA LYS A 367 27.10 -4.63 27.95
C LYS A 367 27.01 -4.67 29.48
N GLU A 368 26.88 -3.52 30.15
CA GLU A 368 26.67 -3.44 31.61
C GLU A 368 25.30 -4.01 32.05
N LYS A 369 24.29 -3.95 31.17
CA LYS A 369 22.94 -4.49 31.41
C LYS A 369 22.78 -5.97 31.05
N GLY A 370 23.78 -6.58 30.41
CA GLY A 370 23.71 -7.98 29.94
C GLY A 370 22.77 -8.18 28.75
N GLU A 371 22.51 -7.13 27.97
CA GLU A 371 21.74 -7.16 26.71
C GLU A 371 22.65 -7.17 25.45
#